data_AF-A0A5E5AIV7-F1
#
_entry.id   AF-A0A5E5AIV7-F1
#
_cell.length_a   1.000
_cell.length_b   1.000
_cell.length_c   1.000
_cell.angle_alpha   90.00
_cell.angle_beta   90.00
_cell.angle_gamma   90.00
#
_symmetry.space_group_name_H-M   'P 1'
#
loop_
_entity.id
_entity.type
_entity.pdbx_description
1 polymer ?
#
loop_
_entity_poly.entity_id
_entity_poly.type
_entity_poly.pdbx_seq_one_letter_code
_entity_poly.pdbx_strand_id
1 'polypeptide(L)'
;MSVSPATPSIGLLGLVPRSLSADTVAACTKNDIQYQLNTLWERIKDWFLGTHKVAATTAIHTMATTTSVSAQIGAFLDLIGHVRPEHRDQLKWCAGEGEAPYFMIGDTVIASAKDWSARTPMQLSTPDMARMLLATHHRETPLLLTFLQIDVSAAPQARPTMTPEDDDDVVYVDMDAHTDFLRDAPLLRDALEFIGMHRNDEDCELSRSLGEAVAAQWRSMGLYLIESADGESTQGADTMGGMAQNVMVVTTDLFHEHQQVKRNAAPGSGGSAGSASMRPLA
;
A
#
# COMPACT_ATOMS: atom_id res chain seq x y z
N MET A 1 19.45 -4.43 78.37
CA MET A 1 18.78 -4.16 77.07
C MET A 1 19.28 -2.84 76.52
N SER A 2 19.95 -2.86 75.37
CA SER A 2 19.89 -1.82 74.32
C SER A 2 20.80 -2.26 73.18
N VAL A 3 20.18 -2.75 72.12
CA VAL A 3 20.78 -3.11 70.84
C VAL A 3 20.60 -1.87 69.97
N SER A 4 21.69 -1.25 69.51
CA SER A 4 21.63 -0.20 68.47
C SER A 4 22.00 -0.82 67.13
N PRO A 5 21.18 -0.66 66.08
CA PRO A 5 21.44 -1.20 64.76
C PRO A 5 22.36 -0.24 63.99
N ALA A 6 23.57 -0.69 63.66
CA ALA A 6 24.38 -0.05 62.63
C ALA A 6 23.89 -0.54 61.26
N THR A 7 23.26 0.37 60.52
CA THR A 7 22.81 0.27 59.14
C THR A 7 23.95 -0.22 58.22
N PRO A 8 23.77 -1.28 57.40
CA PRO A 8 24.69 -1.52 56.31
C PRO A 8 24.38 -0.51 55.21
N SER A 9 25.32 0.40 55.00
CA SER A 9 25.37 1.28 53.84
C SER A 9 25.37 0.43 52.57
N ILE A 10 24.38 0.65 51.71
CA ILE A 10 24.38 0.13 50.33
C ILE A 10 25.53 0.82 49.61
N GLY A 11 26.68 0.15 49.56
CA GLY A 11 27.82 0.55 48.76
C GLY A 11 27.48 0.41 47.28
N LEU A 12 27.02 1.50 46.67
CA LEU A 12 27.04 1.68 45.22
C LEU A 12 28.50 1.82 44.76
N LEU A 13 29.20 0.69 44.68
CA LEU A 13 30.46 0.59 43.97
C LEU A 13 30.19 0.70 42.46
N GLY A 14 30.73 1.76 41.87
CA GLY A 14 30.54 2.13 40.48
C GLY A 14 31.21 1.19 39.48
N LEU A 15 30.56 1.13 38.31
CA LEU A 15 31.14 0.97 36.98
C LEU A 15 31.80 -0.36 36.65
N VAL A 16 31.01 -1.44 36.67
CA VAL A 16 31.09 -2.41 35.57
C VAL A 16 30.22 -1.86 34.44
N PRO A 17 30.74 -1.59 33.24
CA PRO A 17 29.88 -1.39 32.07
C PRO A 17 29.18 -2.72 31.84
N ARG A 18 27.99 -2.88 32.43
CA ARG A 18 27.08 -3.98 32.14
C ARG A 18 26.54 -3.72 30.75
N SER A 19 27.32 -4.06 29.72
CA SER A 19 26.76 -4.19 28.38
C SER A 19 25.69 -5.27 28.48
N LEU A 20 24.43 -4.90 28.27
CA LEU A 20 23.39 -5.89 28.03
C LEU A 20 23.89 -6.75 26.87
N SER A 21 24.01 -8.06 27.10
CA SER A 21 24.40 -8.96 26.01
C SER A 21 23.36 -8.85 24.90
N ALA A 22 23.78 -8.99 23.64
CA ALA A 22 22.87 -8.94 22.51
C ALA A 22 21.71 -9.94 22.69
N ASP A 23 21.97 -11.07 23.34
CA ASP A 23 20.96 -12.08 23.68
C ASP A 23 19.95 -11.58 24.73
N THR A 24 20.41 -10.82 25.72
CA THR A 24 19.52 -10.20 26.73
C THR A 24 18.68 -9.09 26.11
N VAL A 25 19.25 -8.26 25.23
CA VAL A 25 18.49 -7.25 24.47
C VAL A 25 17.45 -7.93 23.58
N ALA A 26 17.85 -8.96 22.81
CA ALA A 26 16.96 -9.72 21.96
C ALA A 26 15.85 -10.43 22.75
N ALA A 27 16.15 -10.97 23.93
CA ALA A 27 15.15 -11.57 24.80
C ALA A 27 14.17 -10.54 25.37
N CYS A 28 14.65 -9.37 25.80
CA CYS A 28 13.79 -8.27 26.25
C CYS A 28 12.90 -7.76 25.13
N THR A 29 13.44 -7.55 23.92
CA THR A 29 12.67 -7.13 22.74
C THR A 29 11.64 -8.18 22.34
N LYS A 30 11.98 -9.48 22.37
CA LYS A 30 11.02 -10.56 22.09
C LYS A 30 9.88 -10.61 23.12
N ASN A 31 10.19 -10.44 24.40
CA ASN A 31 9.17 -10.44 25.46
C ASN A 31 8.24 -9.22 25.35
N ASP A 32 8.80 -8.05 25.01
CA ASP A 32 8.03 -6.82 24.78
C ASP A 32 7.12 -6.96 23.54
N ILE A 33 7.65 -7.47 22.43
CA ILE A 33 6.86 -7.78 21.23
C ILE A 33 5.73 -8.77 21.55
N GLN A 34 6.00 -9.85 22.29
CA GLN A 34 4.97 -10.82 22.67
C GLN A 34 3.87 -10.20 23.54
N TYR A 35 4.23 -9.33 24.48
CA TYR A 35 3.25 -8.61 25.30
C TYR A 35 2.39 -7.69 24.42
N GLN A 36 3.01 -6.87 23.57
CA GLN A 36 2.30 -5.97 22.66
C GLN A 36 1.38 -6.73 21.69
N LEU A 37 1.83 -7.87 21.16
CA LEU A 37 1.02 -8.73 20.29
C LEU A 37 -0.18 -9.33 21.03
N ASN A 38 -0.01 -9.75 22.28
CA ASN A 38 -1.12 -10.25 23.11
C ASN A 38 -2.13 -9.14 23.40
N THR A 39 -1.65 -7.93 23.74
CA THR A 39 -2.53 -6.77 23.95
C THR A 39 -3.27 -6.39 22.68
N LEU A 40 -2.60 -6.37 21.53
CA LEU A 40 -3.23 -6.14 20.23
C LEU A 40 -4.30 -7.19 19.98
N TRP A 41 -3.97 -8.48 20.12
CA TRP A 41 -4.91 -9.58 19.93
C TRP A 41 -6.18 -9.43 20.77
N GLU A 42 -6.05 -9.11 22.07
CA GLU A 42 -7.22 -8.94 22.93
C GLU A 42 -8.16 -7.82 22.48
N ARG A 43 -7.65 -6.81 21.77
CA ARG A 43 -8.43 -5.70 21.23
C ARG A 43 -9.13 -6.05 19.92
N ILE A 44 -8.50 -6.87 19.08
CA ILE A 44 -8.97 -7.14 17.72
C ILE A 44 -9.62 -8.52 17.57
N LYS A 45 -9.60 -9.37 18.60
CA LYS A 45 -10.14 -10.74 18.55
C LYS A 45 -11.59 -10.82 18.06
N ASP A 46 -12.40 -9.80 18.36
CA ASP A 46 -13.81 -9.74 17.99
C ASP A 46 -14.02 -9.42 16.50
N TRP A 47 -12.97 -8.95 15.80
CA TRP A 47 -13.00 -8.69 14.36
C TRP A 47 -12.96 -9.96 13.53
N PHE A 48 -12.60 -11.09 14.15
CA PHE A 48 -12.43 -12.37 13.47
C PHE A 48 -13.62 -13.29 13.74
N LEU A 49 -13.95 -14.14 12.75
CA LEU A 49 -14.78 -15.30 13.02
C LEU A 49 -13.94 -16.29 13.86
N GLY A 50 -14.51 -16.84 14.94
CA GLY A 50 -13.77 -17.56 15.98
C GLY A 50 -12.91 -18.74 15.50
N THR A 51 -13.13 -19.25 14.28
CA THR A 51 -12.34 -20.29 13.61
C THR A 51 -10.97 -19.83 13.12
N HIS A 52 -10.73 -18.52 12.96
CA HIS A 52 -9.51 -18.00 12.34
C HIS A 52 -8.47 -17.45 13.33
N LYS A 53 -8.66 -17.66 14.64
CA LYS A 53 -7.76 -17.15 15.68
C LYS A 53 -6.29 -17.47 15.40
N VAL A 54 -5.96 -18.75 15.20
CA VAL A 54 -4.57 -19.19 15.03
C VAL A 54 -3.94 -18.55 13.78
N ALA A 55 -4.69 -18.49 12.69
CA ALA A 55 -4.23 -17.89 11.43
C ALA A 55 -3.99 -16.38 11.58
N ALA A 56 -4.95 -15.65 12.16
CA ALA A 56 -4.84 -14.22 12.41
C ALA A 56 -3.66 -13.86 13.34
N THR A 57 -3.49 -14.59 14.45
CA THR A 57 -2.34 -14.39 15.34
C THR A 57 -1.00 -14.66 14.64
N THR A 58 -0.95 -15.67 13.77
CA THR A 58 0.26 -16.01 13.02
C THR A 58 0.58 -14.94 11.98
N ALA A 59 -0.43 -14.42 11.30
CA ALA A 59 -0.30 -13.31 10.36
C ALA A 59 0.25 -12.05 11.06
N ILE A 60 -0.34 -11.61 12.17
CA ILE A 60 0.13 -10.43 12.91
C ILE A 60 1.57 -10.63 13.41
N HIS A 61 1.89 -11.81 13.97
CA HIS A 61 3.25 -12.10 14.40
C HIS A 61 4.24 -12.06 13.23
N THR A 62 3.87 -12.61 12.08
CA THR A 62 4.69 -12.58 10.87
C THR A 62 4.90 -11.14 10.41
N MET A 63 3.84 -10.32 10.40
CA MET A 63 3.93 -8.91 10.03
C MET A 63 4.90 -8.13 10.95
N ALA A 64 4.89 -8.40 12.25
CA ALA A 64 5.69 -7.67 13.23
C ALA A 64 7.17 -8.12 13.29
N THR A 65 7.48 -9.34 12.87
CA THR A 65 8.81 -9.95 13.09
C THR A 65 9.58 -10.27 11.81
N THR A 66 8.91 -10.33 10.67
CA THR A 66 9.57 -10.62 9.39
C THR A 66 10.56 -9.53 9.00
N THR A 67 11.67 -9.93 8.40
CA THR A 67 12.62 -9.01 7.77
C THR A 67 12.35 -8.82 6.27
N SER A 68 11.33 -9.49 5.74
CA SER A 68 10.95 -9.45 4.32
C SER A 68 9.61 -8.77 4.11
N VAL A 69 9.60 -7.72 3.30
CA VAL A 69 8.38 -6.96 3.00
C VAL A 69 7.37 -7.77 2.20
N SER A 70 7.80 -8.67 1.31
CA SER A 70 6.89 -9.57 0.59
C SER A 70 6.18 -10.54 1.54
N ALA A 71 6.89 -11.05 2.54
CA ALA A 71 6.27 -11.88 3.58
C ALA A 71 5.33 -11.06 4.48
N GLN A 72 5.65 -9.77 4.70
CA GLN A 72 4.80 -8.84 5.45
C GLN A 72 3.47 -8.58 4.72
N ILE A 73 3.51 -8.34 3.40
CA ILE A 73 2.31 -8.17 2.56
C ILE A 73 1.49 -9.46 2.53
N GLY A 74 2.13 -10.63 2.34
CA GLY A 74 1.42 -11.91 2.36
C GLY A 74 0.68 -12.13 3.68
N ALA A 75 1.34 -11.89 4.81
CA ALA A 75 0.71 -11.98 6.12
C ALA A 75 -0.42 -10.95 6.31
N PHE A 76 -0.28 -9.74 5.78
CA PHE A 76 -1.34 -8.73 5.82
C PHE A 76 -2.57 -9.13 4.99
N LEU A 77 -2.36 -9.72 3.81
CA LEU A 77 -3.43 -10.26 2.97
C LEU A 77 -4.17 -11.42 3.65
N ASP A 78 -3.43 -12.34 4.28
CA ASP A 78 -4.00 -13.42 5.07
C ASP A 78 -4.85 -12.86 6.22
N LEU A 79 -4.36 -11.80 6.88
CA LEU A 79 -5.10 -11.12 7.95
C LEU A 79 -6.42 -10.52 7.44
N ILE A 80 -6.38 -9.76 6.34
CA ILE A 80 -7.58 -9.18 5.69
C ILE A 80 -8.61 -10.27 5.35
N GLY A 81 -8.14 -11.43 4.88
CA GLY A 81 -8.98 -12.58 4.53
C GLY A 81 -9.76 -13.16 5.72
N HIS A 82 -9.28 -12.96 6.94
CA HIS A 82 -9.89 -13.48 8.17
C HIS A 82 -10.72 -12.45 8.95
N VAL A 83 -10.52 -11.16 8.68
CA VAL A 83 -11.29 -10.07 9.28
C VAL A 83 -12.68 -9.98 8.65
N ARG A 84 -13.70 -9.83 9.50
CA ARG A 84 -15.08 -9.62 9.05
C ARG A 84 -15.18 -8.33 8.23
N PRO A 85 -16.01 -8.28 7.17
CA PRO A 85 -16.05 -7.14 6.26
C PRO A 85 -16.25 -5.78 6.94
N GLU A 86 -17.01 -5.73 8.04
CA GLU A 86 -17.34 -4.51 8.79
C GLU A 86 -16.16 -3.90 9.57
N HIS A 87 -15.06 -4.64 9.72
CA HIS A 87 -13.87 -4.20 10.44
C HIS A 87 -12.65 -4.03 9.53
N ARG A 88 -12.81 -4.20 8.20
CA ARG A 88 -11.68 -4.12 7.25
C ARG A 88 -11.10 -2.72 7.13
N ASP A 89 -11.89 -1.68 7.41
CA ASP A 89 -11.48 -0.28 7.48
C ASP A 89 -10.41 -0.03 8.57
N GLN A 90 -10.34 -0.90 9.58
CA GLN A 90 -9.34 -0.87 10.65
C GLN A 90 -7.97 -1.40 10.21
N LEU A 91 -7.89 -2.07 9.06
CA LEU A 91 -6.66 -2.57 8.48
C LEU A 91 -6.20 -1.64 7.37
N LYS A 92 -5.06 -0.97 7.57
CA LYS A 92 -4.55 0.03 6.62
C LYS A 92 -3.13 -0.29 6.23
N TRP A 93 -2.81 -0.03 4.97
CA TRP A 93 -1.46 0.05 4.46
C TRP A 93 -1.21 1.49 4.02
N CYS A 94 -0.38 2.20 4.79
CA CYS A 94 -0.18 3.63 4.62
C CYS A 94 1.13 3.88 3.89
N ALA A 95 1.09 4.67 2.83
CA ALA A 95 2.26 5.25 2.19
C ALA A 95 2.15 6.78 2.30
N GLY A 96 3.22 7.44 2.74
CA GLY A 96 3.22 8.89 3.00
C GLY A 96 4.59 9.51 2.73
N GLU A 97 4.75 10.78 3.13
CA GLU A 97 5.97 11.53 2.84
C GLU A 97 7.15 11.08 3.72
N GLY A 98 8.29 10.84 3.07
CA GLY A 98 9.61 10.72 3.71
C GLY A 98 9.98 9.35 4.27
N GLU A 99 9.03 8.43 4.46
CA GLU A 99 9.28 7.14 5.11
C GLU A 99 8.78 5.93 4.31
N ALA A 100 9.30 4.74 4.62
CA ALA A 100 8.79 3.49 4.06
C ALA A 100 7.30 3.32 4.42
N PRO A 101 6.49 2.67 3.56
CA PRO A 101 5.11 2.34 3.91
C PRO A 101 5.03 1.60 5.23
N TYR A 102 3.89 1.65 5.90
CA TYR A 102 3.68 0.96 7.16
C TYR A 102 2.26 0.40 7.23
N PHE A 103 2.03 -0.51 8.16
CA PHE A 103 0.73 -1.11 8.37
C PHE A 103 0.10 -0.54 9.64
N MET A 104 -1.21 -0.32 9.62
CA MET A 104 -1.99 -0.03 10.82
C MET A 104 -3.03 -1.11 11.03
N ILE A 105 -3.11 -1.58 12.27
CA ILE A 105 -4.15 -2.50 12.75
C ILE A 105 -4.85 -1.80 13.92
N GLY A 106 -5.98 -1.15 13.64
CA GLY A 106 -6.60 -0.20 14.55
C GLY A 106 -5.67 0.99 14.80
N ASP A 107 -5.16 1.12 16.01
CA ASP A 107 -4.21 2.16 16.42
C ASP A 107 -2.76 1.67 16.48
N THR A 108 -2.53 0.38 16.21
CA THR A 108 -1.19 -0.19 16.31
C THR A 108 -0.46 -0.07 14.98
N VAL A 109 0.69 0.60 15.01
CA VAL A 109 1.56 0.79 13.84
C VAL A 109 2.59 -0.33 13.77
N ILE A 110 2.69 -0.98 12.62
CA ILE A 110 3.73 -1.95 12.28
C ILE A 110 4.57 -1.35 11.16
N ALA A 111 5.82 -1.03 11.46
CA ALA A 111 6.77 -0.50 10.48
C ALA A 111 7.04 -1.52 9.36
N SER A 112 7.35 -1.05 8.15
CA SER A 112 7.77 -1.95 7.08
C SER A 112 9.08 -2.65 7.38
N ALA A 113 9.21 -3.85 6.82
CA ALA A 113 10.41 -4.64 6.89
C ALA A 113 11.63 -3.89 6.31
N LYS A 114 12.81 -4.24 6.84
CA LYS A 114 14.07 -3.53 6.55
C LYS A 114 14.49 -3.61 5.07
N ASP A 115 14.03 -4.62 4.35
CA ASP A 115 14.35 -4.83 2.93
C ASP A 115 13.50 -3.98 1.97
N TRP A 116 12.62 -3.09 2.46
CA TRP A 116 11.82 -2.19 1.62
C TRP A 116 12.63 -1.43 0.56
N SER A 117 13.82 -0.95 0.93
CA SER A 117 14.71 -0.23 0.01
C SER A 117 15.27 -1.09 -1.12
N ALA A 118 15.35 -2.41 -0.92
CA ALA A 118 15.85 -3.40 -1.88
C ALA A 118 14.70 -4.30 -2.41
N ARG A 119 13.46 -3.84 -2.29
CA ARG A 119 12.27 -4.61 -2.67
C ARG A 119 12.26 -4.92 -4.18
N THR A 120 11.70 -6.07 -4.52
CA THR A 120 11.37 -6.44 -5.90
C THR A 120 9.85 -6.46 -6.08
N PRO A 121 9.30 -5.97 -7.20
CA PRO A 121 7.86 -6.00 -7.42
C PRO A 121 7.24 -7.38 -7.21
N MET A 122 6.11 -7.43 -6.51
CA MET A 122 5.35 -8.64 -6.25
C MET A 122 4.44 -8.97 -7.42
N GLN A 123 4.18 -10.27 -7.60
CA GLN A 123 3.15 -10.76 -8.51
C GLN A 123 1.91 -11.15 -7.73
N LEU A 124 1.13 -10.14 -7.32
CA LEU A 124 -0.15 -10.37 -6.67
C LEU A 124 -1.22 -10.79 -7.69
N SER A 125 -2.18 -11.57 -7.21
CA SER A 125 -3.41 -11.89 -7.96
C SER A 125 -4.34 -10.68 -7.99
N THR A 126 -5.25 -10.58 -8.96
CA THR A 126 -6.24 -9.48 -9.02
C THR A 126 -7.05 -9.32 -7.73
N PRO A 127 -7.56 -10.40 -7.09
CA PRO A 127 -8.24 -10.28 -5.80
C PRO A 127 -7.35 -9.70 -4.68
N ASP A 128 -6.07 -10.04 -4.67
CA ASP A 128 -5.12 -9.54 -3.66
C ASP A 128 -4.74 -8.09 -3.92
N MET A 129 -4.53 -7.71 -5.19
CA MET A 129 -4.36 -6.30 -5.57
C MET A 129 -5.57 -5.47 -5.14
N ALA A 130 -6.80 -5.97 -5.35
CA ALA A 130 -8.01 -5.31 -4.90
C ALA A 130 -8.06 -5.13 -3.37
N ARG A 131 -7.69 -6.15 -2.59
CA ARG A 131 -7.61 -6.07 -1.12
C ARG A 131 -6.57 -5.04 -0.67
N MET A 132 -5.37 -5.09 -1.26
CA MET A 132 -4.31 -4.14 -0.95
C MET A 132 -4.74 -2.72 -1.29
N LEU A 133 -5.33 -2.50 -2.46
CA LEU A 133 -5.74 -1.18 -2.92
C LEU A 133 -6.82 -0.57 -2.02
N LEU A 134 -7.80 -1.37 -1.60
CA LEU A 134 -8.82 -0.95 -0.64
C LEU A 134 -8.24 -0.64 0.75
N ALA A 135 -7.20 -1.34 1.17
CA ALA A 135 -6.47 -1.04 2.41
C ALA A 135 -5.48 0.13 2.25
N THR A 136 -5.17 0.56 1.03
CA THR A 136 -4.13 1.56 0.76
C THR A 136 -4.60 2.96 1.14
N HIS A 137 -3.80 3.64 1.96
CA HIS A 137 -4.00 5.02 2.36
C HIS A 137 -2.80 5.86 1.95
N HIS A 138 -3.09 7.06 1.44
CA HIS A 138 -2.09 8.12 1.32
C HIS A 138 -2.24 9.06 2.51
N ARG A 139 -1.21 9.13 3.36
CA ARG A 139 -1.29 9.79 4.69
C ARG A 139 -2.39 9.15 5.55
N GLU A 140 -3.54 9.82 5.73
CA GLU A 140 -4.69 9.33 6.49
C GLU A 140 -5.93 9.09 5.64
N THR A 141 -5.85 9.32 4.33
CA THR A 141 -7.00 9.25 3.42
C THR A 141 -6.93 7.98 2.57
N PRO A 142 -8.03 7.21 2.44
CA PRO A 142 -8.09 6.09 1.50
C PRO A 142 -7.72 6.55 0.08
N LEU A 143 -6.87 5.78 -0.59
CA LEU A 143 -6.34 6.18 -1.90
C LEU A 143 -7.45 6.40 -2.93
N LEU A 144 -8.42 5.48 -3.01
CA LEU A 144 -9.53 5.58 -3.97
C LEU A 144 -10.41 6.80 -3.71
N LEU A 145 -10.57 7.20 -2.44
CA LEU A 145 -11.29 8.45 -2.11
C LEU A 145 -10.48 9.68 -2.50
N THR A 146 -9.15 9.62 -2.46
CA THR A 146 -8.29 10.72 -2.91
C THR A 146 -8.45 10.92 -4.42
N PHE A 147 -8.43 9.84 -5.20
CA PHE A 147 -8.68 9.88 -6.65
C PHE A 147 -10.08 10.44 -6.96
N LEU A 148 -11.11 9.99 -6.24
CA LEU A 148 -12.46 10.51 -6.38
C LEU A 148 -12.54 12.02 -6.07
N GLN A 149 -11.84 12.49 -5.02
CA GLN A 149 -11.81 13.90 -4.66
C GLN A 149 -11.12 14.75 -5.72
N ILE A 150 -10.08 14.22 -6.39
CA ILE A 150 -9.43 14.88 -7.53
C ILE A 150 -10.44 15.07 -8.66
N ASP A 151 -11.18 14.02 -9.03
CA ASP A 151 -12.19 14.08 -10.10
C ASP A 151 -13.29 15.10 -9.79
N VAL A 152 -13.83 15.07 -8.57
CA VAL A 152 -14.86 16.03 -8.13
C VAL A 152 -14.34 17.46 -8.16
N SER A 153 -13.05 17.69 -7.85
CA SER A 153 -12.43 19.02 -7.85
C SER A 153 -12.10 19.52 -9.27
N ALA A 154 -11.79 18.61 -10.20
CA ALA A 154 -11.47 18.89 -11.59
C ALA A 154 -12.72 19.03 -12.49
N ALA A 155 -13.86 18.45 -12.10
CA ALA A 155 -15.12 18.49 -12.85
C ALA A 155 -15.58 19.88 -13.35
N PRO A 156 -15.40 21.00 -12.63
CA PRO A 156 -15.76 22.32 -13.14
C PRO A 156 -14.86 22.82 -14.27
N GLN A 157 -13.63 22.31 -14.38
CA GLN A 157 -12.61 22.75 -15.35
C GLN A 157 -12.57 21.86 -16.60
N ALA A 158 -13.00 20.60 -16.49
CA ALA A 158 -13.00 19.62 -17.57
C ALA A 158 -14.18 19.72 -18.55
N ARG A 159 -15.20 20.57 -18.30
CA ARG A 159 -16.33 20.74 -19.25
C ARG A 159 -15.85 21.41 -20.53
N PRO A 160 -15.79 20.72 -21.67
CA PRO A 160 -15.59 21.37 -22.95
C PRO A 160 -16.82 22.23 -23.27
N THR A 161 -16.66 23.23 -24.13
CA THR A 161 -17.82 23.89 -24.75
C THR A 161 -18.49 22.86 -25.64
N MET A 162 -19.52 22.17 -25.14
CA MET A 162 -20.26 21.13 -25.85
C MET A 162 -20.75 21.64 -27.20
N THR A 163 -20.30 21.00 -28.29
CA THR A 163 -20.94 21.12 -29.59
C THR A 163 -22.12 20.15 -29.67
N PRO A 164 -23.26 20.53 -30.29
CA PRO A 164 -24.50 19.74 -30.28
C PRO A 164 -24.44 18.40 -31.04
N GLU A 165 -23.25 17.93 -31.44
CA GLU A 165 -23.03 16.66 -32.15
C GLU A 165 -22.40 15.57 -31.25
N ASP A 166 -21.96 15.92 -30.03
CA ASP A 166 -21.40 14.97 -29.06
C ASP A 166 -22.53 14.41 -28.18
N ASP A 167 -23.41 13.60 -28.78
CA ASP A 167 -24.55 12.95 -28.13
C ASP A 167 -24.21 11.51 -27.67
N ASP A 168 -22.95 11.26 -27.33
CA ASP A 168 -22.52 10.05 -26.63
C ASP A 168 -22.02 10.45 -25.23
N ASP A 169 -22.56 9.78 -24.22
CA ASP A 169 -22.39 9.95 -22.77
C ASP A 169 -20.94 9.62 -22.29
N VAL A 170 -19.93 10.12 -23.00
CA VAL A 170 -18.51 9.90 -22.74
C VAL A 170 -18.05 10.94 -21.73
N VAL A 171 -18.06 10.56 -20.45
CA VAL A 171 -17.41 11.32 -19.40
C VAL A 171 -15.90 11.28 -19.64
N TYR A 172 -15.34 12.39 -20.12
CA TYR A 172 -13.89 12.56 -20.20
C TYR A 172 -13.34 12.67 -18.78
N VAL A 173 -12.63 11.64 -18.32
CA VAL A 173 -11.89 11.68 -17.06
C VAL A 173 -10.52 12.27 -17.37
N ASP A 174 -10.24 13.45 -16.81
CA ASP A 174 -8.94 14.08 -16.93
C ASP A 174 -7.92 13.35 -16.04
N MET A 175 -7.10 12.51 -16.67
CA MET A 175 -6.07 11.72 -16.00
C MET A 175 -4.82 12.56 -15.64
N ASP A 176 -4.70 13.79 -16.12
CA ASP A 176 -3.52 14.63 -15.86
C ASP A 176 -3.43 14.96 -14.36
N ALA A 177 -4.57 15.27 -13.72
CA ALA A 177 -4.61 15.57 -12.30
C ALA A 177 -4.25 14.35 -11.41
N HIS A 178 -4.66 13.13 -11.80
CA HIS A 178 -4.22 11.90 -11.13
C HIS A 178 -2.73 11.65 -11.34
N THR A 179 -2.23 11.93 -12.54
CA THR A 179 -0.82 11.79 -12.91
C THR A 179 0.05 12.71 -12.08
N ASP A 180 -0.32 13.98 -11.97
CA ASP A 180 0.41 14.98 -11.17
C ASP A 180 0.41 14.59 -9.69
N PHE A 181 -0.72 14.13 -9.16
CA PHE A 181 -0.80 13.62 -7.79
C PHE A 181 0.21 12.48 -7.51
N LEU A 182 0.28 11.47 -8.40
CA LEU A 182 1.23 10.36 -8.22
C LEU A 182 2.69 10.75 -8.51
N ARG A 183 2.94 11.77 -9.33
CA ARG A 183 4.28 12.36 -9.50
C ARG A 183 4.75 13.04 -8.23
N ASP A 184 3.86 13.76 -7.55
CA ASP A 184 4.14 14.45 -6.28
C ASP A 184 4.27 13.48 -5.09
N ALA A 185 3.75 12.25 -5.22
CA ALA A 185 3.80 11.20 -4.19
C ALA A 185 4.68 10.00 -4.61
N PRO A 186 6.02 10.14 -4.75
CA PRO A 186 6.88 9.10 -5.29
C PRO A 186 6.89 7.82 -4.44
N LEU A 187 6.79 7.93 -3.11
CA LEU A 187 6.76 6.75 -2.22
C LEU A 187 5.47 5.94 -2.34
N LEU A 188 4.34 6.62 -2.60
CA LEU A 188 3.08 5.96 -2.89
C LEU A 188 3.16 5.25 -4.24
N ARG A 189 3.67 5.92 -5.28
CA ARG A 189 3.90 5.31 -6.59
C ARG A 189 4.78 4.06 -6.47
N ASP A 190 5.90 4.18 -5.77
CA ASP A 190 6.84 3.11 -5.46
C ASP A 190 6.19 1.91 -4.74
N ALA A 191 5.15 2.17 -3.93
CA ALA A 191 4.37 1.16 -3.24
C ALA A 191 3.34 0.49 -4.16
N LEU A 192 2.63 1.28 -4.97
CA LEU A 192 1.71 0.79 -6.00
C LEU A 192 2.44 -0.07 -7.04
N GLU A 193 3.62 0.36 -7.49
CA GLU A 193 4.50 -0.42 -8.35
C GLU A 193 4.86 -1.76 -7.68
N PHE A 194 5.20 -1.73 -6.39
CA PHE A 194 5.59 -2.92 -5.64
C PHE A 194 4.46 -3.96 -5.53
N ILE A 195 3.20 -3.55 -5.35
CA ILE A 195 2.05 -4.48 -5.35
C ILE A 195 1.55 -4.87 -6.74
N GLY A 196 2.16 -4.34 -7.81
CA GLY A 196 1.90 -4.75 -9.19
C GLY A 196 0.94 -3.86 -9.98
N MET A 197 0.62 -2.65 -9.49
CA MET A 197 -0.31 -1.72 -10.17
C MET A 197 0.25 -1.14 -11.48
N HIS A 198 1.52 -1.38 -11.79
CA HIS A 198 2.17 -0.94 -13.04
C HIS A 198 2.06 -1.95 -14.19
N ARG A 199 1.33 -3.06 -13.98
CA ARG A 199 1.31 -4.23 -14.87
C ARG A 199 0.10 -4.25 -15.81
N ASN A 200 -0.55 -3.12 -16.04
CA ASN A 200 -1.68 -3.10 -16.95
C ASN A 200 -1.24 -3.57 -18.35
N ASP A 201 -2.08 -4.35 -18.98
CA ASP A 201 -1.87 -4.80 -20.35
C ASP A 201 -2.31 -3.73 -21.35
N GLU A 202 -1.87 -3.87 -22.60
CA GLU A 202 -2.20 -2.94 -23.69
C GLU A 202 -3.71 -2.87 -23.97
N ASP A 203 -4.42 -3.96 -23.67
CA ASP A 203 -5.88 -4.09 -23.84
C ASP A 203 -6.68 -3.60 -22.62
N CYS A 204 -6.03 -3.15 -21.55
CA CYS A 204 -6.64 -2.72 -20.29
C CYS A 204 -7.57 -3.78 -19.64
N GLU A 205 -7.34 -5.07 -19.91
CA GLU A 205 -8.09 -6.15 -19.28
C GLU A 205 -7.76 -6.27 -17.79
N LEU A 206 -6.49 -6.10 -17.41
CA LEU A 206 -6.10 -6.25 -16.00
C LEU A 206 -6.65 -5.12 -15.13
N SER A 207 -6.61 -3.87 -15.60
CA SER A 207 -7.22 -2.74 -14.89
C SER A 207 -8.73 -2.92 -14.78
N ARG A 208 -9.42 -3.31 -15.86
CA ARG A 208 -10.86 -3.61 -15.82
C ARG A 208 -11.19 -4.71 -14.81
N SER A 209 -10.46 -5.83 -14.84
CA SER A 209 -10.63 -6.94 -13.90
C SER A 209 -10.39 -6.51 -12.45
N LEU A 210 -9.40 -5.64 -12.22
CA LEU A 210 -9.15 -5.06 -10.91
C LEU A 210 -10.32 -4.18 -10.44
N GLY A 211 -10.85 -3.34 -11.33
CA GLY A 211 -12.03 -2.51 -11.03
C GLY A 211 -13.25 -3.34 -10.64
N GLU A 212 -13.54 -4.40 -11.39
CA GLU A 212 -14.61 -5.36 -11.07
C GLU A 212 -14.40 -6.02 -9.70
N ALA A 213 -13.16 -6.45 -9.41
CA ALA A 213 -12.81 -7.07 -8.13
C ALA A 213 -12.94 -6.09 -6.95
N VAL A 214 -12.53 -4.82 -7.13
CA VAL A 214 -12.69 -3.76 -6.13
C VAL A 214 -14.16 -3.46 -5.89
N ALA A 215 -14.96 -3.29 -6.95
CA ALA A 215 -16.40 -3.06 -6.82
C ALA A 215 -17.10 -4.21 -6.09
N ALA A 216 -16.74 -5.47 -6.39
CA ALA A 216 -17.26 -6.63 -5.68
C ALA A 216 -16.89 -6.64 -4.19
N GLN A 217 -15.63 -6.32 -3.85
CA GLN A 217 -15.20 -6.23 -2.46
C GLN A 217 -15.85 -5.08 -1.71
N TRP A 218 -15.98 -3.92 -2.34
CA TRP A 218 -16.66 -2.76 -1.78
C TRP A 218 -18.11 -3.09 -1.40
N ARG A 219 -18.85 -3.74 -2.30
CA ARG A 219 -20.21 -4.25 -2.01
C ARG A 219 -20.22 -5.19 -0.80
N SER A 220 -19.23 -6.08 -0.68
CA SER A 220 -19.14 -7.05 0.43
C SER A 220 -18.88 -6.40 1.79
N MET A 221 -18.32 -5.19 1.84
CA MET A 221 -18.08 -4.45 3.08
C MET A 221 -19.34 -3.76 3.62
N GLY A 222 -20.46 -3.78 2.88
CA GLY A 222 -21.69 -3.10 3.30
C GLY A 222 -21.56 -1.57 3.33
N LEU A 223 -20.54 -1.02 2.67
CA LEU A 223 -20.30 0.42 2.57
C LEU A 223 -21.20 1.01 1.47
N TYR A 224 -22.47 1.27 1.79
CA TYR A 224 -23.48 1.80 0.86
C TYR A 224 -23.55 3.34 0.78
N LEU A 225 -22.58 4.06 1.35
CA LEU A 225 -22.65 5.52 1.47
C LEU A 225 -21.71 6.22 0.50
N ILE A 226 -22.14 6.26 -0.75
CA ILE A 226 -22.06 7.50 -1.52
C ILE A 226 -23.50 7.81 -1.90
N GLU A 227 -24.20 8.57 -1.05
CA GLU A 227 -25.49 9.16 -1.43
C GLU A 227 -25.20 10.12 -2.59
N SER A 228 -25.46 9.68 -3.82
CA SER A 228 -25.67 10.63 -4.91
C SER A 228 -26.96 11.39 -4.62
N ALA A 229 -27.01 12.66 -5.04
CA ALA A 229 -28.16 13.54 -4.84
C ALA A 229 -29.48 12.96 -5.39
N ASP A 230 -29.39 11.92 -6.23
CA ASP A 230 -30.50 11.34 -6.99
C ASP A 230 -30.99 9.97 -6.44
N GLY A 231 -30.41 9.47 -5.34
CA GLY A 231 -30.96 8.33 -4.60
C GLY A 231 -30.72 6.93 -5.20
N GLU A 232 -29.83 6.78 -6.19
CA GLU A 232 -29.42 5.46 -6.71
C GLU A 232 -28.22 4.87 -5.94
N SER A 233 -28.53 3.91 -5.08
CA SER A 233 -27.60 3.29 -4.11
C SER A 233 -26.49 2.41 -4.73
N THR A 234 -26.47 2.16 -6.04
CA THR A 234 -25.45 1.32 -6.72
C THR A 234 -24.21 2.08 -7.19
N GLN A 235 -24.25 3.41 -7.23
CA GLN A 235 -23.23 4.23 -7.88
C GLN A 235 -21.87 4.19 -7.17
N GLY A 236 -21.83 3.95 -5.86
CA GLY A 236 -20.60 3.98 -5.07
C GLY A 236 -19.61 2.86 -5.39
N ALA A 237 -20.08 1.63 -5.58
CA ALA A 237 -19.19 0.49 -5.84
C ALA A 237 -18.55 0.56 -7.23
N ASP A 238 -19.34 0.94 -8.24
CA ASP A 238 -18.84 1.08 -9.61
C ASP A 238 -17.91 2.29 -9.73
N THR A 239 -18.19 3.38 -9.01
CA THR A 239 -17.27 4.51 -8.87
C THR A 239 -15.92 4.05 -8.29
N MET A 240 -15.93 3.29 -7.18
CA MET A 240 -14.68 2.77 -6.60
C MET A 240 -13.95 1.80 -7.52
N GLY A 241 -14.69 0.99 -8.29
CA GLY A 241 -14.12 0.16 -9.36
C GLY A 241 -13.44 0.99 -10.45
N GLY A 242 -14.07 2.09 -10.89
CA GLY A 242 -13.49 3.05 -11.82
C GLY A 242 -12.24 3.73 -11.26
N MET A 243 -12.26 4.16 -10.00
CA MET A 243 -11.08 4.75 -9.35
C MET A 243 -9.92 3.76 -9.30
N ALA A 244 -10.20 2.48 -9.05
CA ALA A 244 -9.17 1.45 -9.06
C ALA A 244 -8.56 1.22 -10.44
N GLN A 245 -9.37 1.29 -11.50
CA GLN A 245 -8.88 1.29 -12.88
C GLN A 245 -7.96 2.47 -13.13
N ASN A 246 -8.38 3.68 -12.75
CA ASN A 246 -7.60 4.91 -12.94
C ASN A 246 -6.24 4.83 -12.24
N VAL A 247 -6.20 4.37 -10.97
CA VAL A 247 -4.93 4.17 -10.26
C VAL A 247 -3.98 3.25 -11.03
N MET A 248 -4.50 2.14 -11.57
CA MET A 248 -3.68 1.17 -12.30
C MET A 248 -3.16 1.71 -13.64
N VAL A 249 -4.01 2.43 -14.39
CA VAL A 249 -3.63 3.07 -15.65
C VAL A 249 -2.52 4.09 -15.41
N VAL A 250 -2.72 5.05 -14.50
CA VAL A 250 -1.74 6.10 -14.22
C VAL A 250 -0.44 5.53 -13.68
N THR A 251 -0.51 4.53 -12.81
CA THR A 251 0.71 3.87 -12.29
C THR A 251 1.49 3.17 -13.41
N THR A 252 0.79 2.56 -14.37
CA THR A 252 1.42 1.91 -15.53
C THR A 252 2.08 2.93 -16.46
N ASP A 253 1.39 4.03 -16.76
CA ASP A 253 1.91 5.10 -17.62
C ASP A 253 3.17 5.74 -17.01
N LEU A 254 3.13 6.10 -15.73
CA LEU A 254 4.28 6.66 -15.01
C LEU A 254 5.45 5.67 -14.92
N PHE A 255 5.18 4.36 -14.79
CA PHE A 255 6.22 3.34 -14.81
C PHE A 255 6.91 3.29 -16.18
N HIS A 256 6.14 3.32 -17.28
CA HIS A 256 6.71 3.33 -18.63
C HIS A 256 7.49 4.62 -18.92
N GLU A 257 6.99 5.78 -18.52
CA GLU A 257 7.70 7.07 -18.61
C GLU A 257 9.06 6.97 -17.90
N HIS A 258 9.08 6.50 -16.65
CA HIS A 258 10.30 6.36 -15.87
C HIS A 258 11.30 5.37 -16.50
N GLN A 259 10.82 4.26 -17.07
CA GLN A 259 11.66 3.30 -17.79
C GLN A 259 12.25 3.89 -19.08
N GLN A 260 11.47 4.69 -19.82
CA GLN A 260 11.97 5.39 -21.00
C GLN A 260 13.05 6.41 -20.64
N VAL A 261 12.82 7.23 -19.61
CA VAL A 261 13.82 8.19 -19.11
C VAL A 261 15.11 7.47 -18.71
N LYS A 262 15.02 6.36 -17.96
CA LYS A 262 16.19 5.54 -17.59
C LYS A 262 16.96 5.00 -18.80
N ARG A 263 16.24 4.52 -19.84
CA ARG A 263 16.86 4.05 -21.09
C ARG A 263 17.57 5.18 -21.82
N ASN A 264 16.97 6.36 -21.86
CA ASN A 264 17.52 7.53 -22.56
C ASN A 264 18.70 8.16 -21.78
N ALA A 265 18.74 8.02 -20.46
CA ALA A 265 19.80 8.55 -19.60
C ALA A 265 21.03 7.62 -19.49
N ALA A 266 20.96 6.38 -19.95
CA ALA A 266 22.11 5.46 -19.92
C ALA A 266 23.15 5.84 -21.00
N PRO A 267 24.39 6.21 -20.64
CA PRO A 267 25.41 6.55 -21.62
C PRO A 267 26.01 5.27 -22.21
N GLY A 268 25.61 4.89 -23.45
CA GLY A 268 26.30 3.80 -24.16
C GLY A 268 25.52 3.02 -25.21
N SER A 269 25.16 3.66 -26.31
CA SER A 269 25.14 3.01 -27.63
C SER A 269 25.86 3.88 -28.66
N GLY A 270 27.01 4.43 -28.27
CA GLY A 270 28.00 4.97 -29.19
C GLY A 270 29.09 3.93 -29.46
N GLY A 271 29.11 3.38 -30.68
CA GLY A 271 30.34 2.83 -31.27
C GLY A 271 30.23 1.53 -32.07
N SER A 272 29.91 1.64 -33.36
CA SER A 272 30.74 1.01 -34.40
C SER A 272 30.63 1.79 -35.69
N ALA A 273 31.66 2.59 -35.97
CA ALA A 273 32.02 2.95 -37.33
C ALA A 273 32.59 1.69 -38.00
N GLY A 274 32.05 1.32 -39.17
CA GLY A 274 32.52 0.15 -39.91
C GLY A 274 32.01 0.12 -41.35
N SER A 275 32.83 0.65 -42.26
CA SER A 275 32.86 0.42 -43.70
C SER A 275 31.72 0.96 -44.57
N ALA A 276 31.98 2.16 -45.11
CA ALA A 276 31.66 2.46 -46.49
C ALA A 276 32.19 1.34 -47.41
N SER A 277 31.29 0.68 -48.15
CA SER A 277 31.65 -0.17 -49.28
C SER A 277 31.03 0.44 -50.54
N MET A 278 31.88 1.13 -51.30
CA MET A 278 31.64 1.51 -52.68
C MET A 278 31.31 0.27 -53.51
N ARG A 279 30.18 0.28 -54.21
CA ARG A 279 29.95 -0.60 -55.37
C ARG A 279 30.51 0.09 -56.62
N PRO A 280 31.34 -0.59 -57.43
CA PRO A 280 31.66 -0.09 -58.76
C PRO A 280 30.50 -0.39 -59.72
N LEU A 281 30.35 0.52 -60.67
CA LEU A 281 29.57 0.34 -61.89
C LEU A 281 30.12 -0.84 -62.70
N ALA A 282 29.22 -1.76 -63.08
CA ALA A 282 29.27 -2.53 -64.31
C ALA A 282 27.82 -2.88 -64.71
#